data_AF-A0A7S3PT72-F1
#
_entry.id   AF-A0A7S3PT72-F1
#
_cell.length_a   1.000
_cell.length_b   1.000
_cell.length_c   1.000
_cell.angle_alpha   90.00
_cell.angle_beta   90.00
_cell.angle_gamma   90.00
#
_symmetry.space_group_name_H-M   'P 1'
#
loop_
_entity.id
_entity.type
_entity.pdbx_description
1 polymer ?
#
loop_
_entity_poly.entity_id
_entity_poly.type
_entity_poly.pdbx_seq_one_letter_code
_entity_poly.pdbx_strand_id
1 'polypeptide(L)'
;MPQENWPCTKYKVDLTGDMGRCKCGWLQADHKAARRKIIKDEFKKKEKANTTEIVDLKAVEKAAEACENFRVDLNNGFQICSCGWDKKAHDEAAIKRAAAATEEKNMVASMRIDERKLAMENGHPCAIFEVDIANNAGGYGVCICGFNRQDHMEFKKVPDEWLKRKEGLTPPKEFT
;
A
#
# COMPACT_ATOMS: atom_id res chain seq x y z
N MET A 1 -4.80 -58.69 -18.26
CA MET A 1 -4.93 -57.30 -17.79
C MET A 1 -4.91 -56.40 -19.01
N PRO A 2 -5.96 -55.61 -19.27
CA PRO A 2 -5.93 -54.65 -20.38
C PRO A 2 -4.79 -53.67 -20.12
N GLN A 3 -3.81 -53.64 -21.02
CA GLN A 3 -2.72 -52.68 -20.93
C GLN A 3 -3.32 -51.28 -21.05
N GLU A 4 -2.99 -50.41 -20.10
CA GLU A 4 -3.41 -49.01 -20.10
C GLU A 4 -3.12 -48.42 -21.49
N ASN A 5 -4.15 -47.78 -22.06
CA ASN A 5 -4.27 -47.45 -23.47
C ASN A 5 -3.38 -46.26 -23.90
N TRP A 6 -2.11 -46.26 -23.52
CA TRP A 6 -1.15 -45.18 -23.74
C TRP A 6 0.00 -45.63 -24.67
N PRO A 7 0.44 -44.76 -25.61
CA PRO A 7 1.62 -45.04 -26.42
C PRO A 7 2.86 -45.19 -25.54
N CYS A 8 3.74 -46.16 -25.82
CA CYS A 8 4.97 -46.30 -25.04
C CYS A 8 5.88 -45.05 -25.13
N THR A 9 6.72 -44.82 -24.13
CA THR A 9 7.56 -43.60 -24.08
C THR A 9 8.63 -43.55 -25.17
N LYS A 10 9.06 -44.71 -25.68
CA LYS A 10 10.07 -44.84 -26.74
C LYS A 10 9.45 -45.50 -27.95
N TYR A 11 9.34 -44.75 -29.04
CA TYR A 11 8.90 -45.30 -30.33
C TYR A 11 9.95 -46.27 -30.85
N LYS A 12 9.55 -47.52 -31.09
CA LYS A 12 10.37 -48.57 -31.71
C LYS A 12 9.62 -49.09 -32.93
N VAL A 13 10.14 -48.79 -34.12
CA VAL A 13 9.56 -49.26 -35.38
C VAL A 13 9.45 -50.77 -35.35
N ASP A 14 8.27 -51.30 -35.67
CA ASP A 14 8.12 -52.71 -35.96
C ASP A 14 8.53 -52.96 -37.41
N LEU A 15 9.58 -53.75 -37.61
CA LEU A 15 10.07 -54.13 -38.94
C LEU A 15 9.29 -55.32 -39.53
N THR A 16 8.45 -55.97 -38.72
CA THR A 16 7.67 -57.16 -39.10
C THR A 16 6.20 -56.87 -39.37
N GLY A 17 5.72 -55.65 -39.05
CA GLY A 17 4.33 -55.23 -39.20
C GLY A 17 4.13 -54.10 -40.22
N ASP A 18 2.95 -53.46 -40.17
CA ASP A 18 2.64 -52.30 -41.03
C ASP A 18 3.69 -51.20 -40.87
N MET A 19 4.20 -50.68 -42.01
CA MET A 19 5.18 -49.61 -42.01
C MET A 19 4.68 -48.39 -41.22
N GLY A 20 5.48 -47.94 -40.25
CA GLY A 20 5.16 -46.75 -39.43
C GLY A 20 4.41 -47.04 -38.12
N ARG A 21 4.18 -48.31 -37.77
CA ARG A 21 3.69 -48.69 -36.43
C ARG A 21 4.85 -48.97 -35.47
N CYS A 22 4.63 -48.61 -34.21
CA CYS A 22 5.47 -48.99 -33.10
C CYS A 22 5.21 -50.45 -32.71
N LYS A 23 6.16 -51.12 -32.06
CA LYS A 23 5.94 -52.44 -31.45
C LYS A 23 4.78 -52.50 -30.45
N CYS A 24 4.33 -51.35 -29.93
CA CYS A 24 3.12 -51.27 -29.09
C CYS A 24 1.81 -51.13 -29.89
N GLY A 25 1.85 -51.20 -31.23
CA GLY A 25 0.69 -51.11 -32.12
C GLY A 25 0.28 -49.69 -32.54
N TRP A 26 0.80 -48.66 -31.87
CA TRP A 26 0.47 -47.26 -32.11
C TRP A 26 1.30 -46.62 -33.23
N LEU A 27 0.74 -45.62 -33.91
CA LEU A 27 1.45 -44.90 -34.97
C LEU A 27 2.44 -43.89 -34.37
N GLN A 28 3.45 -43.52 -35.16
CA GLN A 28 4.42 -42.50 -34.74
C GLN A 28 3.76 -41.15 -34.37
N ALA A 29 2.65 -40.81 -35.03
CA ALA A 29 1.88 -39.60 -34.73
C ALA A 29 1.33 -39.60 -33.29
N ASP A 30 0.84 -40.74 -32.81
CA ASP A 30 0.28 -40.90 -31.47
C ASP A 30 1.36 -40.75 -30.39
N HIS A 31 2.56 -41.31 -30.63
CA HIS A 31 3.71 -41.10 -29.76
C HIS A 31 4.12 -39.62 -29.66
N LYS A 32 4.12 -38.91 -30.79
CA LYS A 32 4.43 -37.46 -30.80
C LYS A 32 3.38 -36.67 -30.03
N ALA A 33 2.10 -37.01 -30.17
CA ALA A 33 1.01 -36.37 -29.44
C ALA A 33 1.10 -36.63 -27.93
N ALA A 34 1.31 -37.89 -27.51
CA ALA A 34 1.47 -38.27 -26.11
C ALA A 34 2.70 -37.61 -25.47
N ARG A 35 3.83 -37.56 -26.18
CA ARG A 35 5.04 -36.90 -25.69
C ARG A 35 4.85 -35.40 -25.49
N ARG A 36 4.14 -34.72 -26.41
CA ARG A 36 3.80 -33.30 -26.24
C ARG A 36 2.95 -33.06 -25.00
N LYS A 37 2.02 -33.97 -24.69
CA LYS A 37 1.18 -33.88 -23.48
C LYS A 37 2.01 -34.02 -22.21
N ILE A 38 2.88 -35.03 -22.13
CA ILE A 38 3.79 -35.24 -20.99
C ILE A 38 4.66 -34.00 -20.76
N ILE A 39 5.27 -33.46 -21.83
CA ILE A 39 6.09 -32.26 -21.73
C ILE A 39 5.27 -31.08 -21.19
N LYS A 40 4.07 -30.83 -21.71
CA LYS A 40 3.20 -29.74 -21.22
C LYS A 40 2.85 -29.89 -19.74
N ASP A 41 2.56 -31.11 -19.29
CA ASP A 41 2.22 -31.39 -17.89
C ASP A 41 3.45 -31.20 -16.98
N GLU A 42 4.65 -31.60 -17.42
CA GLU A 42 5.90 -31.34 -16.70
C GLU A 42 6.24 -29.85 -16.60
N PHE A 43 6.06 -29.09 -17.69
CA PHE A 43 6.25 -27.63 -17.68
C PHE A 43 5.27 -26.96 -16.71
N LYS A 44 3.98 -27.33 -16.75
CA LYS A 44 2.96 -26.77 -15.84
C LYS A 44 3.21 -27.13 -14.38
N LYS A 45 3.79 -28.31 -14.10
CA LYS A 45 4.19 -28.71 -12.75
C LYS A 45 5.40 -27.92 -12.24
N LYS A 46 6.40 -27.67 -13.10
CA LYS A 46 7.57 -26.84 -12.75
C LYS A 46 7.22 -25.38 -12.55
N GLU A 47 6.31 -24.83 -13.35
CA GLU A 47 5.83 -23.46 -13.20
C GLU A 47 5.16 -23.26 -11.83
N LYS A 48 4.25 -24.17 -11.43
CA LYS A 48 3.61 -24.12 -10.10
C LYS A 48 4.58 -24.28 -8.93
N ALA A 49 5.61 -25.12 -9.07
CA ALA A 49 6.64 -25.29 -8.05
C ALA A 49 7.52 -24.04 -7.91
N ASN A 50 7.89 -23.40 -9.02
CA ASN A 50 8.69 -22.18 -9.00
C ASN A 50 7.92 -20.98 -8.42
N THR A 51 6.60 -20.90 -8.67
CA THR A 51 5.79 -19.82 -8.09
C THR A 51 5.61 -19.95 -6.57
N THR A 52 5.69 -21.15 -5.98
CA THR A 52 5.45 -21.34 -4.54
C THR A 52 6.68 -21.06 -3.67
N GLU A 53 7.90 -21.21 -4.18
CA GLU A 53 9.12 -20.84 -3.44
C GLU A 53 9.46 -19.33 -3.48
N ILE A 54 8.84 -18.55 -4.37
CA ILE A 54 9.10 -17.10 -4.48
C ILE A 54 8.13 -16.27 -3.60
N VAL A 55 7.02 -16.83 -3.12
CA VAL A 55 6.04 -16.07 -2.30
C VAL A 55 6.52 -15.85 -0.86
N ASP A 56 7.41 -16.68 -0.33
CA ASP A 56 7.90 -16.53 1.05
C ASP A 56 9.12 -15.60 1.20
N LEU A 57 9.85 -15.29 0.13
CA LEU A 57 10.96 -14.32 0.19
C LEU A 57 10.51 -12.87 -0.07
N LYS A 58 9.44 -12.67 -0.85
CA LYS A 58 8.87 -11.32 -1.07
C LYS A 58 7.97 -10.81 0.06
N ALA A 59 7.53 -11.69 0.97
CA ALA A 59 6.84 -11.28 2.20
C ALA A 59 7.80 -10.71 3.26
N VAL A 60 9.11 -10.98 3.15
CA VAL A 60 10.17 -10.43 4.02
C VAL A 60 10.77 -9.14 3.45
N GLU A 61 10.53 -8.84 2.16
CA GLU A 61 10.82 -7.54 1.52
C GLU A 61 9.66 -6.52 1.65
N LYS A 62 8.73 -6.72 2.59
CA LYS A 62 8.04 -5.55 3.13
C LYS A 62 9.10 -4.74 3.85
N ALA A 63 9.62 -3.73 3.16
CA ALA A 63 10.54 -2.71 3.65
C ALA A 63 10.27 -2.44 5.12
N ALA A 64 11.00 -3.14 5.99
CA ALA A 64 10.80 -3.04 7.41
C ALA A 64 11.31 -1.65 7.76
N GLU A 65 10.43 -0.68 7.94
CA GLU A 65 10.88 0.64 8.38
C GLU A 65 11.57 0.49 9.74
N ALA A 66 12.64 1.26 9.95
CA ALA A 66 13.28 1.33 11.25
C ALA A 66 12.21 1.67 12.32
N CYS A 67 12.16 0.93 13.42
CA CYS A 67 11.08 1.12 14.40
C CYS A 67 11.10 2.53 15.02
N GLU A 68 10.03 2.94 15.68
CA GLU A 68 9.93 4.30 16.24
C GLU A 68 10.98 4.55 17.34
N ASN A 69 11.29 3.53 18.12
CA ASN A 69 12.21 3.61 19.25
C ASN A 69 13.45 2.75 18.96
N PHE A 70 14.62 3.38 18.82
CA PHE A 70 15.89 2.66 18.72
C PHE A 70 16.22 2.01 20.06
N ARG A 71 16.45 0.69 20.05
CA ARG A 71 16.85 -0.10 21.21
C ARG A 71 18.06 -0.94 20.86
N VAL A 72 19.21 -0.62 21.44
CA VAL A 72 20.46 -1.36 21.17
C VAL A 72 20.30 -2.83 21.54
N ASP A 73 20.59 -3.71 20.59
CA ASP A 73 20.75 -5.15 20.85
C ASP A 73 22.19 -5.43 21.28
N LEU A 74 22.37 -5.77 22.56
CA LEU A 74 23.68 -6.08 23.12
C LEU A 74 24.31 -7.35 22.51
N ASN A 75 23.52 -8.21 21.85
CA ASN A 75 24.02 -9.44 21.23
C ASN A 75 24.57 -9.22 19.82
N ASN A 76 24.08 -8.20 19.11
CA ASN A 76 24.42 -7.94 17.69
C ASN A 76 25.32 -6.70 17.50
N GLY A 77 25.85 -6.15 18.60
CA GLY A 77 26.77 -5.01 18.59
C GLY A 77 26.09 -3.66 18.86
N PHE A 78 26.87 -2.69 19.34
CA PHE A 78 26.39 -1.39 19.87
C PHE A 78 25.68 -0.46 18.86
N GLN A 79 25.46 -0.88 17.62
CA GLN A 79 24.88 -0.05 16.56
C GLN A 79 23.66 -0.66 15.89
N ILE A 80 23.27 -1.89 16.26
CA ILE A 80 22.12 -2.59 15.69
C ILE A 80 20.96 -2.54 16.69
N CYS A 81 19.80 -2.11 16.21
CA CYS A 81 18.56 -2.10 16.97
C CYS A 81 18.02 -3.54 17.12
N SER A 82 17.24 -3.82 18.16
CA SER A 82 16.51 -5.08 18.30
C SER A 82 15.57 -5.40 17.13
N CYS A 83 15.24 -4.40 16.30
CA CYS A 83 14.48 -4.59 15.05
C CYS A 83 15.35 -4.99 13.84
N GLY A 84 16.66 -5.13 14.01
CA GLY A 84 17.62 -5.52 12.96
C GLY A 84 18.20 -4.35 12.17
N TRP A 85 17.74 -3.12 12.36
CA TRP A 85 18.22 -1.94 11.66
C TRP A 85 19.33 -1.21 12.42
N ASP A 86 20.27 -0.62 11.70
CA ASP A 86 21.31 0.19 12.32
C ASP A 86 20.78 1.56 12.81
N LYS A 87 21.59 2.23 13.65
CA LYS A 87 21.25 3.56 14.16
C LYS A 87 21.03 4.59 13.04
N LYS A 88 21.79 4.53 11.94
CA LYS A 88 21.69 5.49 10.84
C LYS A 88 20.33 5.38 10.15
N ALA A 89 19.81 4.17 9.95
CA ALA A 89 18.47 3.94 9.41
C ALA A 89 17.37 4.52 10.33
N HIS A 90 17.55 4.43 11.65
CA HIS A 90 16.66 5.08 12.61
C HIS A 90 16.70 6.61 12.54
N ASP A 91 17.89 7.19 12.45
CA ASP A 91 18.06 8.65 12.35
C ASP A 91 17.42 9.17 11.05
N GLU A 92 17.62 8.49 9.92
CA GLU A 92 16.97 8.82 8.65
C GLU A 92 15.44 8.69 8.71
N ALA A 93 14.94 7.61 9.32
CA ALA A 93 13.49 7.42 9.51
C ALA A 93 12.90 8.49 10.45
N ALA A 94 13.62 8.88 11.50
CA ALA A 94 13.19 9.94 12.42
C ALA A 94 13.11 11.30 11.71
N ILE A 95 14.10 11.64 10.86
CA ILE A 95 14.07 12.86 10.04
C ILE A 95 12.87 12.84 9.09
N LYS A 96 12.62 11.73 8.40
CA LYS A 96 11.46 11.60 7.49
C LYS A 96 10.14 11.78 8.22
N ARG A 97 9.96 11.15 9.39
CA ARG A 97 8.76 11.31 10.23
C ARG A 97 8.59 12.73 10.72
N ALA A 98 9.68 13.37 11.15
CA ALA A 98 9.65 14.76 11.59
C ALA A 98 9.23 15.69 10.44
N ALA A 99 9.78 15.49 9.23
CA ALA A 99 9.40 16.24 8.04
C ALA A 99 7.92 16.04 7.69
N ALA A 100 7.43 14.79 7.67
CA ALA A 100 6.02 14.49 7.42
C ALA A 100 5.10 15.12 8.47
N ALA A 101 5.46 15.07 9.76
CA ALA A 101 4.68 15.71 10.82
C ALA A 101 4.68 17.25 10.70
N THR A 102 5.76 17.86 10.21
CA THR A 102 5.77 19.31 9.93
C THR A 102 4.89 19.66 8.74
N GLU A 103 4.91 18.85 7.68
CA GLU A 103 4.06 19.04 6.51
C GLU A 103 2.58 18.91 6.86
N GLU A 104 2.21 17.88 7.63
CA GLU A 104 0.84 17.69 8.12
C GLU A 104 0.38 18.89 8.97
N LYS A 105 1.23 19.37 9.89
CA LYS A 105 0.92 20.57 10.69
C LYS A 105 0.73 21.80 9.81
N ASN A 106 1.53 21.96 8.77
CA ASN A 106 1.42 23.08 7.83
C ASN A 106 0.13 22.99 6.98
N MET A 107 -0.26 21.79 6.55
CA MET A 107 -1.53 21.56 5.85
C MET A 107 -2.74 21.84 6.75
N VAL A 108 -2.71 21.36 8.00
CA VAL A 108 -3.79 21.66 8.96
C VAL A 108 -3.84 23.16 9.25
N ALA A 109 -2.69 23.83 9.36
CA ALA A 109 -2.64 25.28 9.54
C ALA A 109 -3.20 26.02 8.33
N SER A 110 -2.88 25.61 7.09
CA SER A 110 -3.42 26.26 5.88
C SER A 110 -4.94 26.10 5.78
N MET A 111 -5.47 24.90 6.06
CA MET A 111 -6.91 24.67 6.08
C MET A 111 -7.63 25.56 7.11
N ARG A 112 -7.02 25.79 8.28
CA ARG A 112 -7.59 26.71 9.30
C ARG A 112 -7.61 28.16 8.84
N ILE A 113 -6.61 28.58 8.07
CA ILE A 113 -6.57 29.93 7.49
C ILE A 113 -7.71 30.10 6.49
N ASP A 114 -7.94 29.11 5.63
CA ASP A 114 -9.00 29.17 4.61
C ASP A 114 -10.39 29.14 5.25
N GLU A 115 -10.61 28.31 6.26
CA GLU A 115 -11.86 28.29 7.02
C GLU A 115 -12.15 29.64 7.67
N ARG A 116 -11.11 30.28 8.22
CA ARG A 116 -11.24 31.60 8.85
C ARG A 116 -11.57 32.69 7.83
N LYS A 117 -10.92 32.69 6.66
CA LYS A 117 -11.24 33.63 5.57
C LYS A 117 -12.68 33.46 5.12
N LEU A 118 -13.12 32.21 4.93
CA LEU A 118 -14.49 31.90 4.56
C LEU A 118 -15.50 32.37 5.62
N ALA A 119 -15.18 32.23 6.91
CA ALA A 119 -16.02 32.72 7.99
C ALA A 119 -16.16 34.26 7.95
N MET A 120 -15.05 34.97 7.71
CA MET A 120 -15.05 36.43 7.56
C MET A 120 -15.86 36.88 6.34
N GLU A 121 -15.72 36.21 5.19
CA GLU A 121 -16.49 36.52 3.97
C GLU A 121 -18.00 36.30 4.15
N ASN A 122 -18.39 35.29 4.93
CA ASN A 122 -19.80 34.98 5.19
C ASN A 122 -20.39 35.74 6.39
N GLY A 123 -19.60 36.56 7.08
CA GLY A 123 -20.08 37.29 8.26
C GLY A 123 -20.45 36.40 9.45
N HIS A 124 -19.73 35.29 9.64
CA HIS A 124 -19.94 34.36 10.75
C HIS A 124 -18.67 34.15 11.59
N PRO A 125 -18.78 33.80 12.88
CA PRO A 125 -17.63 33.47 13.71
C PRO A 125 -16.98 32.16 13.23
N CYS A 126 -15.65 32.08 13.25
CA CYS A 126 -14.95 30.85 12.83
C CYS A 126 -15.07 29.74 13.90
N ALA A 127 -14.78 28.48 13.55
CA ALA A 127 -14.99 27.36 14.48
C ALA A 127 -14.09 27.40 15.73
N ILE A 128 -12.92 28.05 15.63
CA ILE A 128 -11.93 28.11 16.71
C ILE A 128 -11.71 29.58 17.09
N PHE A 129 -12.00 29.91 18.35
CA PHE A 129 -11.70 31.22 18.91
C PHE A 129 -10.20 31.33 19.20
N GLU A 130 -9.51 32.18 18.47
CA GLU A 130 -8.09 32.50 18.62
C GLU A 130 -7.90 34.02 18.69
N VAL A 131 -7.22 34.49 19.72
CA VAL A 131 -7.00 35.94 19.96
C VAL A 131 -5.76 36.38 19.18
N ASP A 132 -5.85 37.51 18.47
CA ASP A 132 -4.67 38.12 17.83
C ASP A 132 -3.79 38.80 18.89
N ILE A 133 -2.78 38.08 19.36
CA ILE A 133 -1.82 38.65 20.32
C ILE A 133 -0.91 39.68 19.62
N ALA A 134 -0.69 39.55 18.30
CA ALA A 134 0.22 40.38 17.55
C ALA A 134 -0.42 41.72 17.11
N ASN A 135 -1.68 41.71 16.68
CA ASN A 135 -2.39 42.90 16.20
C ASN A 135 -3.52 43.33 17.15
N ASN A 136 -3.20 43.43 18.44
CA ASN A 136 -4.15 43.67 19.54
C ASN A 136 -4.80 45.08 19.53
N ALA A 137 -5.08 45.64 18.35
CA ALA A 137 -5.78 46.90 18.15
C ALA A 137 -7.28 46.81 18.50
N GLY A 138 -7.85 45.60 18.54
CA GLY A 138 -9.27 45.35 18.86
C GLY A 138 -9.60 45.21 20.35
N GLY A 139 -8.58 45.16 21.24
CA GLY A 139 -8.78 44.89 22.66
C GLY A 139 -8.96 43.40 22.99
N TYR A 140 -8.77 43.04 24.27
CA TYR A 140 -8.91 41.67 24.74
C TYR A 140 -10.34 41.13 24.47
N GLY A 141 -10.44 39.96 23.85
CA GLY A 141 -11.72 39.25 23.68
C GLY A 141 -12.28 39.20 22.25
N VAL A 142 -11.61 39.85 21.29
CA VAL A 142 -11.93 39.74 19.86
C VAL A 142 -11.07 38.64 19.22
N CYS A 143 -11.70 37.74 18.48
CA CYS A 143 -11.04 36.72 17.68
C CYS A 143 -10.34 37.40 16.49
N ILE A 144 -9.28 36.80 15.95
CA ILE A 144 -8.69 37.16 14.64
C ILE A 144 -9.68 37.22 13.47
N CYS A 145 -10.86 36.59 13.56
CA CYS A 145 -11.91 36.73 12.56
C CYS A 145 -12.79 37.98 12.76
N GLY A 146 -12.53 38.82 13.77
CA GLY A 146 -13.25 40.05 14.07
C GLY A 146 -14.47 39.88 14.99
N PHE A 147 -14.82 38.65 15.37
CA PHE A 147 -15.97 38.34 16.23
C PHE A 147 -15.58 38.21 17.70
N ASN A 148 -16.50 38.50 18.62
CA ASN A 148 -16.23 38.37 20.05
C ASN A 148 -16.33 36.91 20.51
N ARG A 149 -15.73 36.61 21.66
CA ARG A 149 -15.78 35.26 22.25
C ARG A 149 -17.20 34.71 22.39
N GLN A 150 -18.18 35.56 22.67
CA GLN A 150 -19.57 35.15 22.86
C GLN A 150 -20.21 34.63 21.57
N ASP A 151 -19.92 35.26 20.43
CA ASP A 151 -20.41 34.84 19.10
C ASP A 151 -19.96 33.41 18.78
N HIS A 152 -18.73 33.04 19.13
CA HIS A 152 -18.21 31.68 18.96
C HIS A 152 -18.87 30.64 19.88
N MET A 153 -19.32 31.04 21.08
CA MET A 153 -20.02 30.12 21.98
C MET A 153 -21.43 29.82 21.47
N GLU A 154 -22.10 30.81 20.91
CA GLU A 154 -23.45 30.68 20.37
C GLU A 154 -23.46 29.91 19.04
N PHE A 155 -22.41 30.05 18.23
CA PHE A 155 -22.27 29.38 16.93
C PHE A 155 -21.89 27.89 17.00
N LYS A 156 -21.64 27.32 18.19
CA LYS A 156 -21.34 25.88 18.36
C LYS A 156 -22.45 24.94 17.88
N LYS A 157 -23.65 25.46 17.63
CA LYS A 157 -24.66 24.76 16.84
C LYS A 157 -24.35 24.96 15.36
N VAL A 158 -23.37 24.22 14.85
CA VAL A 158 -23.12 24.15 13.40
C VAL A 158 -24.46 23.76 12.77
N PRO A 159 -25.08 24.60 11.92
CA PRO A 159 -26.29 24.22 11.23
C PRO A 159 -26.00 22.93 10.47
N ASP A 160 -26.85 21.91 10.65
CA ASP A 160 -26.70 20.58 10.06
C ASP A 160 -26.47 20.64 8.52
N GLU A 161 -26.92 21.73 7.88
CA GLU A 161 -26.69 22.04 6.48
C GLU A 161 -25.21 22.21 6.10
N TRP A 162 -24.33 22.69 6.99
CA TRP A 162 -22.91 22.88 6.69
C TRP A 162 -22.13 21.57 6.71
N LEU A 163 -22.47 20.66 7.64
CA LEU A 163 -21.93 19.30 7.69
C LEU A 163 -22.29 18.51 6.43
N LYS A 164 -23.55 18.61 5.98
CA LYS A 164 -24.02 17.98 4.73
C LYS A 164 -23.27 18.46 3.48
N ARG A 165 -22.72 19.67 3.48
CA ARG A 165 -21.93 20.20 2.36
C ARG A 165 -20.51 19.63 2.29
N LYS A 166 -19.91 19.28 3.44
CA LYS A 166 -18.59 18.63 3.50
C LYS A 166 -18.62 17.18 3.02
N GLU A 167 -19.72 16.45 3.22
CA GLU A 167 -19.86 15.06 2.77
C GLU A 167 -19.96 14.91 1.24
N GLY A 168 -20.19 16.01 0.50
CA GLY A 168 -20.21 16.03 -0.97
C GLY A 168 -18.87 16.37 -1.65
N LEU A 169 -17.84 16.80 -0.89
CA LEU A 169 -16.53 17.13 -1.43
C LEU A 169 -15.62 15.89 -1.35
N THR A 170 -15.67 15.05 -2.39
CA THR A 170 -14.63 14.03 -2.56
C THR A 170 -13.28 14.70 -2.80
N PRO A 171 -12.19 14.21 -2.20
CA PRO A 171 -10.86 14.76 -2.46
C PRO A 171 -10.55 14.64 -3.97
N PRO A 172 -9.88 15.64 -4.57
CA PRO A 172 -9.49 15.56 -5.98
C PRO A 172 -8.65 14.30 -6.19
N LYS A 173 -9.04 13.49 -7.18
CA LYS A 173 -8.25 12.32 -7.59
C LYS A 173 -6.86 12.81 -7.98
N GLU A 174 -5.84 12.28 -7.32
CA GLU A 174 -4.44 12.53 -7.64
C GLU A 174 -4.20 12.28 -9.13
N PHE A 175 -3.61 13.27 -9.80
CA PHE A 175 -3.15 13.15 -11.18
C PHE A 175 -1.87 12.29 -11.18
N THR A 176 -1.98 11.05 -11.65
CA THR A 176 -0.85 10.18 -12.03
C THR A 176 -0.24 10.61 -13.35
#